data_AF-A0A4U9TDW4-F1
#
_entry.id   AF-A0A4U9TDW4-F1
#
_cell.length_a   1.000
_cell.length_b   1.000
_cell.length_c   1.000
_cell.angle_alpha   90.00
_cell.angle_beta   90.00
_cell.angle_gamma   90.00
#
_symmetry.space_group_name_H-M   'P 1'
#
loop_
_entity.id
_entity.type
_entity.pdbx_description
1 polymer ?
#
loop_
_entity_poly.entity_id
_entity_poly.type
_entity_poly.pdbx_seq_one_letter_code
_entity_poly.pdbx_strand_id
1 'polypeptide(L)'
;MYQHRDWQGALLDFPVSKVVCVGSNYSDHIKEMGSVTPPEPVLFIKPETALCDIRQPVAIPKGLGSIHHEVELAVLIGTPVKAGQ
;
A
#
# COMPACT_ATOMS: atom_id res chain seq x y z
N MET A 1 6.29 -15.81 4.04
CA MET A 1 6.62 -14.44 3.59
C MET A 1 5.88 -14.20 2.27
N TYR A 2 5.35 -12.99 2.05
CA TYR A 2 4.63 -12.64 0.81
C TYR A 2 5.52 -12.80 -0.43
N GLN A 3 4.91 -13.08 -1.59
CA GLN A 3 5.57 -13.11 -2.89
C GLN A 3 4.67 -12.43 -3.93
N HIS A 4 5.27 -11.68 -4.86
CA HIS A 4 4.54 -11.06 -5.96
C HIS A 4 3.95 -12.12 -6.89
N ARG A 5 2.72 -11.88 -7.35
CA ARG A 5 2.01 -12.74 -8.28
C ARG A 5 1.30 -11.90 -9.34
N ASP A 6 1.14 -12.47 -10.52
CA ASP A 6 0.19 -11.92 -11.49
C ASP A 6 -1.27 -12.19 -11.06
N TRP A 7 -2.22 -11.73 -11.87
CA TRP A 7 -3.64 -11.89 -11.60
C TRP A 7 -4.08 -13.35 -11.53
N GLN A 8 -3.45 -14.23 -12.31
CA GLN A 8 -3.71 -15.67 -12.35
C GLN A 8 -3.07 -16.41 -11.17
N GLY A 9 -2.17 -15.75 -10.44
CA GLY A 9 -1.46 -16.29 -9.29
C GLY A 9 -0.10 -16.89 -9.60
N ALA A 10 0.42 -16.76 -10.82
CA ALA A 10 1.77 -17.18 -11.14
C ALA A 10 2.78 -16.30 -10.39
N LEU A 11 3.88 -16.89 -9.93
CA LEU A 11 4.93 -16.16 -9.22
C LEU A 11 5.66 -15.19 -10.16
N LEU A 12 5.97 -14.00 -9.66
CA LEU A 12 6.80 -13.01 -10.36
C LEU A 12 8.18 -12.94 -9.70
N ASP A 13 9.22 -12.79 -10.52
CA ASP A 13 10.63 -12.77 -10.09
C ASP A 13 11.11 -11.35 -9.70
N PHE A 14 10.31 -10.65 -8.89
CA PHE A 14 10.69 -9.37 -8.30
C PHE A 14 10.96 -9.54 -6.81
N PRO A 15 12.01 -8.90 -6.25
CA PRO A 15 12.27 -8.95 -4.83
C PRO A 15 11.19 -8.18 -4.05
N VAL A 16 10.81 -8.71 -2.89
CA VAL A 16 9.92 -8.03 -1.94
C VAL A 16 10.78 -7.13 -1.03
N SER A 17 10.31 -5.92 -0.73
CA SER A 17 11.04 -5.01 0.18
C SER A 17 10.11 -4.09 0.99
N LYS A 18 9.53 -3.08 0.34
CA LYS A 18 8.70 -2.06 0.97
C LYS A 18 7.58 -1.60 0.03
N VAL A 19 6.54 -1.03 0.62
CA VAL A 19 5.47 -0.32 -0.11
C VAL A 19 5.55 1.15 0.27
N VAL A 20 5.70 2.02 -0.73
CA VAL A 20 5.57 3.47 -0.54
C VAL A 20 4.12 3.84 -0.82
N CYS A 21 3.48 4.54 0.12
CA CYS A 21 2.06 4.90 0.07
C CYS A 21 1.92 6.42 0.06
N VAL A 22 0.75 6.91 -0.37
CA VAL A 22 0.39 8.33 -0.36
C VAL A 22 -0.95 8.53 0.34
N GLY A 23 -0.94 9.31 1.42
CA GLY A 23 -2.15 9.74 2.11
C GLY A 23 -2.78 10.97 1.45
N SER A 24 -4.06 11.22 1.72
CA SER A 24 -4.78 12.42 1.27
C SER A 24 -4.73 12.66 -0.24
N ASN A 25 -4.84 11.59 -1.04
CA ASN A 25 -4.73 11.64 -2.50
C ASN A 25 -6.08 11.63 -3.26
N TYR A 26 -7.20 11.64 -2.53
CA TYR A 26 -8.55 11.77 -3.08
C TYR A 26 -9.31 12.87 -2.35
N SER A 27 -9.87 13.83 -3.09
CA SER A 27 -10.51 15.02 -2.50
C SER A 27 -11.69 14.68 -1.60
N ASP A 28 -12.49 13.67 -1.95
CA ASP A 28 -13.66 13.29 -1.15
C ASP A 28 -13.26 12.56 0.12
N HIS A 29 -12.19 11.76 0.09
CA HIS A 29 -11.62 11.16 1.28
C HIS A 29 -11.02 12.21 2.23
N ILE A 30 -10.36 13.24 1.69
CA ILE A 30 -9.88 14.38 2.52
C ILE A 30 -11.05 15.06 3.25
N LYS A 31 -12.18 15.27 2.56
CA LYS A 31 -13.40 15.86 3.16
C LYS A 31 -14.00 14.95 4.23
N GLU A 32 -14.13 13.65 3.96
CA GLU A 32 -14.62 12.64 4.91
C GLU A 32 -13.82 12.66 6.22
N MET A 33 -12.48 12.74 6.10
CA MET A 33 -11.56 12.80 7.23
C MET A 33 -11.51 14.19 7.92
N GLY A 34 -12.28 15.18 7.44
CA GLY A 34 -12.24 16.56 7.96
C GLY A 34 -10.85 17.21 7.85
N SER A 35 -10.03 16.74 6.91
CA SER A 35 -8.63 17.13 6.75
C SER A 35 -8.47 18.28 5.76
N VAL A 36 -7.28 18.88 5.72
CA VAL A 36 -6.92 19.92 4.74
C VAL A 36 -6.10 19.29 3.62
N THR A 37 -6.34 19.72 2.38
CA THR A 37 -5.52 19.30 1.22
C THR A 37 -4.06 19.68 1.47
N PRO A 38 -3.13 18.72 1.46
CA PRO A 38 -1.73 19.00 1.73
C PRO A 38 -1.08 19.72 0.53
N PRO A 39 -0.11 20.63 0.76
CA PRO A 39 0.60 21.32 -0.32
C PRO A 39 1.59 20.42 -1.07
N GLU A 40 2.00 19.31 -0.45
CA GLU A 40 2.88 18.29 -1.01
C GLU A 40 2.34 16.88 -0.68
N PRO A 41 2.67 15.84 -1.45
CA PRO A 41 2.21 14.48 -1.17
C PRO A 41 2.61 13.99 0.23
N VAL A 42 1.65 13.47 0.99
CA VAL A 42 1.91 12.87 2.31
C VAL A 42 2.36 11.44 2.12
N LEU A 43 3.67 11.19 2.23
CA LEU A 43 4.24 9.87 2.00
C LEU A 43 4.49 9.11 3.30
N PHE A 44 4.24 7.81 3.28
CA PHE A 44 4.60 6.88 4.34
C PHE A 44 4.97 5.51 3.76
N ILE A 45 5.56 4.63 4.57
CA ILE A 45 6.07 3.33 4.11
C ILE A 45 5.50 2.20 4.97
N LYS A 46 5.09 1.11 4.32
CA LYS A 46 4.81 -0.17 4.98
C LYS A 46 5.94 -1.17 4.68
N PRO A 47 6.46 -1.90 5.69
CA PRO A 47 7.52 -2.89 5.50
C PRO A 47 7.00 -4.17 4.80
N GLU A 48 7.91 -5.03 4.32
CA GLU A 48 7.54 -6.34 3.73
C GLU A 48 6.65 -7.20 4.63
N THR A 49 6.80 -7.09 5.96
CA THR A 49 6.01 -7.85 6.93
C THR A 49 4.54 -7.44 6.98
N ALA A 50 4.16 -6.33 6.35
CA ALA A 50 2.78 -5.89 6.20
C ALA A 50 2.08 -6.51 4.97
N LEU A 51 2.82 -7.10 4.02
CA LEU A 51 2.27 -7.66 2.80
C LEU A 51 1.67 -9.06 3.02
N CYS A 52 0.53 -9.33 2.38
CA CYS A 52 -0.12 -10.65 2.37
C CYS A 52 -0.87 -10.89 1.05
N ASP A 53 -1.25 -12.15 0.78
CA ASP A 53 -2.10 -12.50 -0.37
C ASP A 53 -3.56 -12.19 -0.03
N ILE A 54 -4.13 -11.17 -0.67
CA ILE A 54 -5.51 -10.72 -0.44
C ILE A 54 -6.58 -11.78 -0.77
N ARG A 55 -6.22 -12.83 -1.52
CA ARG A 55 -7.12 -13.94 -1.85
C ARG A 55 -7.28 -14.94 -0.71
N GLN A 56 -6.39 -14.88 0.30
CA GLN A 56 -6.48 -15.68 1.52
C GLN A 56 -7.28 -14.91 2.59
N PRO A 57 -7.81 -15.58 3.62
CA PRO A 57 -8.42 -14.90 4.76
C PRO A 57 -7.49 -13.84 5.36
N VAL A 58 -7.95 -12.59 5.41
CA VAL A 58 -7.16 -11.46 5.94
C VAL A 58 -7.26 -11.44 7.47
N ALA A 59 -6.13 -11.66 8.14
CA ALA A 59 -6.06 -11.55 9.59
C ALA A 59 -6.00 -10.08 10.01
N ILE A 60 -6.93 -9.66 10.87
CA ILE A 60 -6.94 -8.34 11.49
C ILE A 60 -6.50 -8.43 12.96
N PRO A 61 -5.68 -7.50 13.47
CA PRO A 61 -5.22 -7.52 14.85
C PRO A 61 -6.39 -7.29 15.81
N LYS A 62 -6.34 -7.95 16.97
CA LYS A 62 -7.33 -7.80 18.05
C LYS A 62 -6.77 -6.87 19.13
N GLY A 63 -7.64 -6.09 19.78
CA GLY A 63 -7.27 -5.25 20.91
C GLY A 63 -6.63 -3.89 20.57
N LEU A 64 -6.58 -3.51 19.28
CA LEU A 64 -6.01 -2.22 18.83
C LEU A 64 -7.07 -1.21 18.34
N GLY A 65 -8.33 -1.41 18.73
CA GLY A 65 -9.45 -0.59 18.28
C GLY A 65 -10.02 -1.03 16.92
N SER A 66 -10.80 -0.15 16.29
CA SER A 66 -11.40 -0.40 14.98
C SER A 66 -10.34 -0.40 13.87
N ILE A 67 -10.43 -1.37 12.95
CA ILE A 67 -9.59 -1.47 11.76
C ILE A 67 -10.44 -1.05 10.56
N HIS A 68 -9.96 -0.04 9.84
CA HIS A 68 -10.65 0.56 8.70
C HIS A 68 -10.07 0.01 7.40
N HIS A 69 -10.89 -0.05 6.35
CA HIS A 69 -10.45 -0.49 5.03
C HIS A 69 -10.19 0.71 4.11
N GLU A 70 -9.06 0.72 3.43
CA GLU A 70 -8.69 1.74 2.44
C GLU A 70 -8.26 1.01 1.17
N VAL A 71 -9.13 1.00 0.15
CA VAL A 71 -8.82 0.38 -1.13
C VAL A 71 -8.03 1.35 -2.00
N GLU A 72 -6.91 0.88 -2.53
CA GLU A 72 -6.00 1.69 -3.34
C GLU A 72 -5.57 0.93 -4.60
N LEU A 73 -5.21 1.68 -5.64
CA LEU A 73 -4.50 1.13 -6.78
C LEU A 73 -3.03 0.91 -6.39
N ALA A 74 -2.56 -0.33 -6.47
CA ALA A 74 -1.16 -0.66 -6.26
C ALA A 74 -0.39 -0.66 -7.59
N VAL A 75 0.83 -0.09 -7.59
CA VAL A 75 1.74 -0.09 -8.75
C VAL A 75 3.00 -0.87 -8.40
N LEU A 76 3.31 -1.91 -9.17
CA LEU A 76 4.56 -2.67 -9.04
C LEU A 76 5.67 -2.02 -9.87
N ILE A 77 6.80 -1.74 -9.22
CA ILE A 77 7.97 -1.13 -9.87
C ILE A 77 8.88 -2.21 -10.43
N GLY A 78 8.97 -2.31 -11.76
CA GLY A 78 9.79 -3.31 -12.45
C GLY A 78 11.25 -2.90 -12.69
N THR A 79 11.63 -1.65 -12.42
CA THR A 79 12.99 -1.14 -12.62
C THR A 79 13.34 -0.14 -11.51
N PRO A 80 14.56 -0.18 -10.92
CA PRO A 80 14.95 0.78 -9.89
C PRO A 80 14.79 2.23 -10.34
N VAL A 81 14.16 3.06 -9.50
CA VAL A 81 13.95 4.49 -9.77
C VAL A 81 14.64 5.33 -8.70
N LYS A 82 15.43 6.31 -9.13
CA LYS A 82 16.03 7.34 -8.28
C LYS A 82 16.19 8.60 -9.12
N ALA A 83 15.73 9.75 -8.62
CA ALA A 83 15.97 11.02 -9.30
C ALA A 83 17.46 11.43 -9.16
N GLY A 84 18.03 12.01 -10.22
CA GLY A 84 19.39 12.59 -10.21
C GLY A 84 20.54 11.63 -10.53
N GLN A 85 20.26 10.52 -11.21
CA GLN A 85 21.24 9.81 -12.05
C GLN A 85 20.77 9.82 -13.49
#